data_AF-A0A8J5LIW7-F1
#
_entry.id   AF-A0A8J5LIW7-F1
#
_cell.length_a   1.000
_cell.length_b   1.000
_cell.length_c   1.000
_cell.angle_alpha   90.00
_cell.angle_beta   90.00
_cell.angle_gamma   90.00
#
_symmetry.space_group_name_H-M   'P 1'
#
loop_
_entity.id
_entity.type
_entity.pdbx_description
1 polymer ?
#
loop_
_entity_poly.entity_id
_entity_poly.type
_entity_poly.pdbx_seq_one_letter_code
_entity_poly.pdbx_strand_id
1 'polypeptide(L)'
;MSSHFYLIDIKGIAVGNEALAGTDQELEEVLFGAIKNVHNALKMLQLEEKIEVSTPNSVAVFANSIPPLYCTFKDDVLVYMKPILEFFSQINSPFYINAYPFLAYKNAAYAALEAAGYPKMEVRVSEMAGLLLAMRMKLEPLS
;
A
#
# COMPACT_ATOMS: atom_id res chain seq x y z
N MET A 1 5.85 28.18 -34.47
CA MET A 1 5.00 27.07 -34.01
C MET A 1 5.64 26.48 -32.77
N SER A 2 5.04 26.70 -31.59
CA SER A 2 5.59 26.25 -30.30
C SER A 2 5.01 24.88 -29.96
N SER A 3 5.81 23.82 -30.14
CA SER A 3 5.47 22.45 -29.77
C SER A 3 5.53 22.31 -28.25
N HIS A 4 4.36 22.36 -27.60
CA HIS A 4 4.20 22.07 -26.18
C HIS A 4 4.21 20.55 -25.99
N PHE A 5 5.40 19.95 -25.91
CA PHE A 5 5.54 18.61 -25.36
C PHE A 5 5.48 18.73 -23.84
N TYR A 6 4.43 18.19 -23.22
CA TYR A 6 4.44 17.93 -21.79
C TYR A 6 5.50 16.85 -21.53
N LEU A 7 6.62 17.21 -20.93
CA LEU A 7 7.58 16.25 -20.42
C LEU A 7 6.92 15.54 -19.22
N ILE A 8 6.84 14.22 -19.27
CA ILE A 8 6.33 13.40 -18.16
C ILE A 8 7.37 13.41 -17.06
N ASP A 9 7.02 13.99 -15.90
CA ASP A 9 7.85 14.05 -14.71
C ASP A 9 7.51 12.88 -13.78
N ILE A 10 8.22 11.76 -13.95
CA ILE A 10 8.02 10.54 -13.16
C ILE A 10 8.60 10.74 -11.76
N LYS A 11 7.78 10.54 -10.72
CA LYS A 11 8.20 10.66 -9.31
C LYS A 11 8.50 9.34 -8.62
N GLY A 12 7.95 8.24 -9.14
CA GLY A 12 8.19 6.93 -8.55
C GLY A 12 7.65 5.80 -9.38
N ILE A 13 8.08 4.60 -9.02
CA ILE A 13 7.70 3.33 -9.62
C ILE A 13 7.24 2.41 -8.49
N ALA A 14 5.96 2.05 -8.51
CA ALA A 14 5.40 1.00 -7.67
C ALA A 14 5.68 -0.36 -8.32
N VAL A 15 6.43 -1.21 -7.63
CA VAL A 15 6.69 -2.59 -8.06
C VAL A 15 5.69 -3.51 -7.35
N GLY A 16 4.73 -4.00 -8.13
CA GLY A 16 3.58 -4.75 -7.62
C GLY A 16 2.50 -3.85 -7.00
N ASN A 17 1.37 -4.46 -6.67
CA ASN A 17 0.28 -3.83 -5.92
C ASN A 17 -0.38 -4.91 -5.05
N GLU A 18 -0.31 -4.74 -3.73
CA GLU A 18 -0.85 -5.68 -2.74
C GLU A 18 -0.31 -7.11 -2.90
N ALA A 19 0.93 -7.24 -3.39
CA ALA A 19 1.53 -8.53 -3.75
C ALA A 19 1.71 -9.51 -2.57
N LEU A 20 1.80 -9.00 -1.33
CA LEU A 20 1.94 -9.79 -0.10
C LEU A 20 0.60 -10.01 0.65
N ALA A 21 -0.52 -9.71 0.01
CA ALA A 21 -1.86 -9.82 0.62
C ALA A 21 -2.68 -11.00 0.08
N GLY A 22 -2.16 -11.73 -0.91
CA GLY A 22 -2.86 -12.76 -1.64
C GLY A 22 -2.48 -14.17 -1.22
N THR A 23 -2.76 -15.13 -2.10
CA THR A 23 -2.38 -16.54 -1.97
C THR A 23 -1.37 -16.96 -3.04
N ASP A 24 -0.79 -15.99 -3.74
CA ASP A 24 0.12 -16.21 -4.86
C ASP A 24 1.57 -16.15 -4.34
N GLN A 25 2.04 -17.31 -3.90
CA GLN A 25 3.37 -17.48 -3.34
C GLN A 25 4.48 -17.12 -4.36
N GLU A 26 4.24 -17.34 -5.67
CA GLU A 26 5.21 -16.98 -6.69
C GLU A 26 5.43 -15.46 -6.74
N LEU A 27 4.35 -14.67 -6.63
CA LEU A 27 4.44 -13.21 -6.56
C LEU A 27 5.18 -12.74 -5.30
N GLU A 28 4.93 -13.37 -4.16
CA GLU A 28 5.60 -13.04 -2.89
C GLU A 28 7.12 -13.29 -2.97
N GLU A 29 7.53 -14.42 -3.55
CA GLU A 29 8.93 -14.83 -3.67
C GLU A 29 9.73 -13.93 -4.62
N VAL A 30 9.12 -13.46 -5.72
CA VAL A 30 9.84 -12.67 -6.74
C VAL A 30 9.83 -11.17 -6.45
N LEU A 31 8.94 -10.68 -5.59
CA LEU A 31 8.71 -9.25 -5.34
C LEU A 31 10.01 -8.51 -4.96
N PHE A 32 10.75 -9.04 -3.99
CA PHE A 32 11.98 -8.38 -3.54
C PHE A 32 13.05 -8.34 -4.63
N GLY A 33 13.15 -9.39 -5.45
CA GLY A 33 14.05 -9.42 -6.61
C GLY A 33 13.68 -8.34 -7.62
N ALA A 34 12.39 -8.20 -7.93
CA ALA A 34 11.89 -7.18 -8.84
C ALA A 34 12.16 -5.75 -8.34
N ILE A 35 11.91 -5.48 -7.05
CA ILE A 35 12.19 -4.19 -6.40
C ILE A 35 13.67 -3.80 -6.57
N LYS A 36 14.59 -4.73 -6.26
CA LYS A 36 16.04 -4.48 -6.40
C LYS A 36 16.44 -4.24 -7.84
N ASN A 37 15.89 -5.01 -8.78
CA ASN A 37 16.22 -4.86 -10.20
C ASN A 37 15.80 -3.48 -10.73
N VAL A 38 14.60 -3.01 -10.37
CA VAL A 38 14.12 -1.68 -10.75
C VAL A 38 15.00 -0.58 -10.14
N HIS A 39 15.29 -0.65 -8.84
CA HIS A 39 16.18 0.32 -8.20
C HIS A 39 17.59 0.34 -8.81
N ASN A 40 18.16 -0.83 -9.11
CA ASN A 40 19.47 -0.93 -9.76
C ASN A 40 19.47 -0.33 -11.17
N ALA A 41 18.40 -0.53 -11.94
CA ALA A 41 18.25 0.11 -13.24
C ALA A 41 18.20 1.64 -13.12
N LEU A 42 17.46 2.18 -12.13
CA LEU A 42 17.45 3.62 -11.85
C LEU A 42 18.83 4.13 -11.46
N LYS A 43 19.57 3.38 -10.63
CA LYS A 43 20.95 3.70 -10.25
C LYS A 43 21.91 3.75 -11.43
N MET A 44 21.79 2.81 -12.38
CA MET A 44 22.58 2.81 -13.62
C MET A 44 22.30 4.05 -14.49
N LEU A 45 21.09 4.60 -14.39
CA LEU A 45 20.66 5.80 -15.09
C LEU A 45 20.87 7.09 -14.29
N GLN A 46 21.39 7.01 -13.05
CA GLN A 46 21.54 8.14 -12.12
C GLN A 46 20.20 8.85 -11.82
N LEU A 47 19.13 8.06 -11.67
CA LEU A 47 17.76 8.52 -11.43
C LEU A 47 17.22 8.10 -10.05
N GLU A 48 17.96 7.33 -9.27
CA GLU A 48 17.55 6.79 -7.97
C GLU A 48 17.22 7.87 -6.93
N GLU A 49 17.83 9.04 -7.03
CA GLU A 49 17.51 10.19 -6.15
C GLU A 49 16.26 10.96 -6.60
N LYS A 50 15.82 10.76 -7.85
CA LYS A 50 14.70 11.48 -8.46
C LYS A 50 13.42 10.66 -8.55
N ILE A 51 13.56 9.34 -8.70
CA ILE A 51 12.46 8.40 -8.90
C ILE A 51 12.48 7.40 -7.75
N GLU A 52 11.46 7.48 -6.90
CA GLU A 52 11.28 6.58 -5.76
C GLU A 52 10.87 5.18 -6.23
N VAL A 53 11.38 4.13 -5.57
CA VAL A 53 10.90 2.75 -5.77
C VAL A 53 10.12 2.32 -4.54
N SER A 54 8.90 1.83 -4.74
CA SER A 54 8.01 1.42 -3.65
C SER A 54 7.22 0.16 -3.98
N THR A 55 6.46 -0.35 -3.01
CA THR A 55 5.45 -1.39 -3.21
C THR A 55 4.24 -1.09 -2.33
N PRO A 56 3.06 -0.77 -2.91
CA PRO A 56 1.83 -0.57 -2.14
C PRO A 56 1.34 -1.88 -1.50
N ASN A 57 1.09 -1.85 -0.20
CA ASN A 57 0.66 -3.02 0.57
C ASN A 57 -0.81 -2.92 0.98
N SER A 58 -1.54 -4.02 0.98
CA SER A 58 -2.88 -4.06 1.58
C SER A 58 -2.77 -3.96 3.10
N VAL A 59 -3.80 -3.45 3.78
CA VAL A 59 -3.93 -3.61 5.24
C VAL A 59 -3.97 -5.07 5.68
N ALA A 60 -4.24 -6.01 4.77
CA ALA A 60 -4.28 -7.44 5.02
C ALA A 60 -2.90 -8.07 5.35
N VAL A 61 -1.80 -7.32 5.20
CA VAL A 61 -0.47 -7.76 5.66
C VAL A 61 -0.33 -7.78 7.18
N PHE A 62 -1.24 -7.12 7.89
CA PHE A 62 -1.27 -7.10 9.36
C PHE A 62 -2.05 -8.29 9.94
N ALA A 63 -1.55 -8.82 11.05
CA ALA A 63 -2.24 -9.86 11.82
C ALA A 63 -3.43 -9.29 12.60
N ASN A 64 -3.28 -8.08 13.12
CA ASN A 64 -4.29 -7.32 13.81
C ASN A 64 -4.06 -5.83 13.55
N SER A 65 -5.14 -5.06 13.46
CA SER A 65 -5.08 -3.61 13.20
C SER A 65 -5.78 -2.78 14.28
N ILE A 66 -6.49 -3.44 15.21
CA ILE A 66 -7.27 -2.79 16.26
C ILE A 66 -7.01 -3.50 17.61
N PRO A 67 -6.55 -2.79 18.65
CA PRO A 67 -6.12 -1.38 18.62
C PRO A 67 -4.77 -1.21 17.89
N PRO A 68 -4.48 -0.03 17.30
CA PRO A 68 -3.26 0.20 16.53
C PRO A 68 -1.96 -0.06 17.28
N LEU A 69 -1.95 0.15 18.61
CA LEU A 69 -0.75 -0.03 19.45
C LEU A 69 -0.20 -1.46 19.43
N TYR A 70 -1.06 -2.45 19.19
CA TYR A 70 -0.66 -3.86 19.14
C TYR A 70 -0.51 -4.38 17.72
N CYS A 71 -0.62 -3.54 16.69
CA CYS A 71 -0.60 -3.95 15.29
C CYS A 71 0.75 -4.58 14.92
N THR A 72 0.71 -5.82 14.42
CA THR A 72 1.89 -6.54 13.90
C THR A 72 1.64 -7.02 12.47
N PHE A 73 2.72 -7.31 11.74
CA PHE A 73 2.62 -8.08 10.49
C PHE A 73 2.25 -9.53 10.79
N LYS A 74 1.61 -10.21 9.84
CA LYS A 74 1.46 -11.67 9.90
C LYS A 74 2.83 -12.34 9.77
N ASP A 75 3.01 -13.46 10.46
CA ASP A 75 4.30 -14.17 10.52
C ASP A 75 4.75 -14.69 9.15
N ASP A 76 3.82 -15.19 8.35
CA ASP A 76 4.05 -15.66 6.97
C ASP A 76 4.46 -14.51 6.04
N VAL A 77 3.78 -13.36 6.14
CA VAL A 77 4.11 -12.15 5.38
C VAL A 77 5.45 -11.57 5.82
N LEU A 78 5.79 -11.63 7.11
CA LEU A 78 6.97 -11.00 7.68
C LEU A 78 8.28 -11.54 7.07
N VAL A 79 8.28 -12.81 6.65
CA VAL A 79 9.42 -13.46 5.96
C VAL A 79 9.81 -12.69 4.69
N TYR A 80 8.82 -12.21 3.94
CA TYR A 80 9.02 -11.44 2.71
C TYR A 80 9.12 -9.92 2.99
N MET A 81 8.35 -9.42 3.94
CA MET A 81 8.29 -7.99 4.25
C MET A 81 9.59 -7.47 4.86
N LYS A 82 10.23 -8.22 5.75
CA LYS A 82 11.43 -7.78 6.46
C LYS A 82 12.59 -7.36 5.52
N PRO A 83 13.04 -8.18 4.54
CA PRO A 83 14.10 -7.76 3.63
C PRO A 83 13.71 -6.56 2.75
N ILE A 84 12.43 -6.41 2.42
CA ILE A 84 11.93 -5.25 1.67
C ILE A 84 12.04 -3.98 2.52
N LEU A 85 11.60 -4.02 3.79
CA LEU A 85 11.68 -2.89 4.71
C LEU A 85 13.13 -2.49 5.00
N GLU A 86 14.02 -3.46 5.20
CA GLU A 86 15.46 -3.22 5.37
C GLU A 86 16.04 -2.50 4.14
N PHE A 87 15.70 -2.94 2.93
CA PHE A 87 16.14 -2.30 1.70
C PHE A 87 15.55 -0.90 1.52
N PHE A 88 14.24 -0.72 1.74
CA PHE A 88 13.58 0.59 1.67
C PHE A 88 14.18 1.59 2.66
N SER A 89 14.53 1.14 3.87
CA SER A 89 15.24 1.98 4.83
C SER A 89 16.61 2.42 4.32
N GLN A 90 17.34 1.58 3.56
CA GLN A 90 18.65 1.93 3.01
C GLN A 90 18.55 2.96 1.87
N ILE A 91 17.48 2.90 1.09
CA ILE A 91 17.24 3.79 -0.06
C ILE A 91 16.34 4.99 0.28
N ASN A 92 15.98 5.17 1.56
CA ASN A 92 15.05 6.19 2.05
C ASN A 92 13.66 6.18 1.38
N SER A 93 13.16 5.00 1.01
CA SER A 93 11.82 4.84 0.45
C SER A 93 10.78 4.64 1.56
N PRO A 94 9.60 5.31 1.50
CA PRO A 94 8.56 5.17 2.50
C PRO A 94 7.77 3.86 2.33
N PHE A 95 7.11 3.44 3.40
CA PHE A 95 6.17 2.32 3.37
C PHE A 95 4.80 2.79 2.87
N TYR A 96 4.30 2.19 1.79
CA TYR A 96 2.98 2.49 1.24
C TYR A 96 1.94 1.47 1.68
N ILE A 97 0.77 1.97 2.07
CA ILE A 97 -0.38 1.16 2.45
C ILE A 97 -1.65 1.62 1.75
N ASN A 98 -2.38 0.67 1.18
CA ASN A 98 -3.71 0.83 0.65
C ASN A 98 -4.71 0.57 1.78
N ALA A 99 -5.29 1.64 2.31
CA ALA A 99 -6.30 1.57 3.36
C ALA A 99 -7.69 1.84 2.80
N TYR A 100 -8.63 0.94 3.07
CA TYR A 100 -10.03 1.04 2.63
C TYR A 100 -11.00 1.01 3.82
N PRO A 101 -11.11 2.09 4.63
CA PRO A 101 -11.94 2.11 5.84
C PRO A 101 -13.41 1.77 5.60
N PHE A 102 -13.94 2.11 4.42
CA PHE A 102 -15.32 1.84 4.05
C PHE A 102 -15.67 0.35 4.10
N LEU A 103 -14.71 -0.55 3.84
CA LEU A 103 -14.94 -1.99 3.87
C LEU A 103 -15.22 -2.46 5.30
N ALA A 104 -14.49 -1.91 6.28
CA ALA A 104 -14.72 -2.22 7.70
C ALA A 104 -16.12 -1.75 8.15
N TYR A 105 -16.51 -0.53 7.78
CA TYR A 105 -17.85 -0.01 8.11
C TYR A 105 -18.97 -0.80 7.41
N LYS A 106 -18.77 -1.19 6.15
CA LYS A 106 -19.72 -2.03 5.41
C LYS A 106 -19.91 -3.39 6.07
N ASN A 107 -18.81 -4.04 6.48
CA ASN A 107 -18.87 -5.33 7.18
C ASN A 107 -19.55 -5.21 8.55
N ALA A 108 -19.27 -4.14 9.30
CA ALA A 108 -19.94 -3.87 10.56
C ALA A 108 -21.46 -3.67 10.38
N ALA A 109 -21.87 -2.97 9.31
CA ALA A 109 -23.28 -2.81 8.98
C ALA A 109 -23.96 -4.15 8.63
N TYR A 110 -23.31 -5.01 7.84
CA TYR A 110 -23.84 -6.36 7.58
C TYR A 110 -23.98 -7.19 8.84
N ALA A 111 -22.97 -7.19 9.72
CA ALA A 111 -23.03 -7.91 10.99
C ALA A 111 -24.19 -7.41 11.89
N ALA A 112 -24.42 -6.09 11.94
CA ALA A 112 -25.54 -5.51 12.67
C ALA A 112 -26.91 -5.92 12.07
N LEU A 113 -27.03 -5.94 10.74
CA LEU A 113 -28.25 -6.37 10.05
C LEU A 113 -28.54 -7.86 10.27
N GLU A 114 -27.51 -8.70 10.24
CA GLU A 114 -27.63 -10.12 10.54
C GLU A 114 -28.11 -10.35 11.97
N ALA A 115 -27.51 -9.67 12.96
CA ALA A 115 -27.93 -9.73 14.36
C ALA A 115 -29.37 -9.23 14.57
N ALA A 116 -29.85 -8.31 13.73
CA ALA A 116 -31.21 -7.81 13.74
C ALA A 116 -32.22 -8.67 12.95
N GLY A 117 -31.79 -9.77 12.31
CA GLY A 117 -32.66 -10.69 11.56
C GLY A 117 -32.88 -10.32 10.08
N TYR A 118 -32.05 -9.46 9.50
CA TYR A 118 -32.14 -9.01 8.09
C TYR A 118 -30.90 -9.39 7.25
N PRO A 119 -30.51 -10.69 7.15
CA PRO A 119 -29.25 -11.11 6.52
C PRO A 119 -29.18 -10.88 5.00
N LYS A 120 -30.30 -10.56 4.36
CA LYS A 120 -30.38 -10.31 2.90
C LYS A 120 -30.47 -8.83 2.54
N MET A 121 -30.46 -7.94 3.53
CA MET A 121 -30.56 -6.50 3.28
C MET A 121 -29.27 -5.99 2.64
N GLU A 122 -29.41 -5.23 1.55
CA GLU A 122 -28.28 -4.64 0.84
C GLU A 122 -27.69 -3.48 1.67
N VAL A 123 -26.36 -3.50 1.89
CA VAL A 123 -25.64 -2.35 2.45
C VAL A 123 -25.02 -1.55 1.30
N ARG A 124 -25.49 -0.31 1.14
CA ARG A 124 -24.89 0.67 0.23
C ARG A 124 -24.02 1.63 1.02
N VAL A 125 -22.76 1.73 0.65
CA VAL A 125 -21.87 2.78 1.13
C VAL A 125 -22.02 3.95 0.18
N SER A 126 -22.62 5.06 0.64
CA SER A 126 -22.57 6.31 -0.11
C SER A 126 -21.19 6.93 0.05
N GLU A 127 -20.52 7.25 -1.05
CA GLU A 127 -19.28 8.01 -1.04
C GLU A 127 -19.54 9.37 -0.38
N MET A 128 -18.97 9.63 0.80
CA MET A 128 -18.71 11.01 1.19
C MET A 128 -17.65 11.53 0.25
N ALA A 129 -17.93 12.66 -0.40
CA ALA A 129 -17.02 13.37 -1.30
C ALA A 129 -15.56 13.31 -0.80
N GLY A 130 -14.71 12.65 -1.57
CA GLY A 130 -13.32 12.40 -1.20
C GLY A 130 -12.53 11.73 -2.31
N LEU A 131 -12.69 12.23 -3.55
CA LEU A 131 -11.69 12.04 -4.59
C LEU A 131 -10.29 12.36 -4.01
N LEU A 132 -9.33 11.47 -4.24
CA LEU A 132 -7.90 11.81 -4.30
C LEU A 132 -7.28 12.35 -2.99
N LEU A 133 -7.04 11.51 -1.99
CA LEU A 133 -6.11 11.86 -0.90
C LEU A 133 -5.15 10.73 -0.55
N ALA A 134 -4.41 10.26 -1.55
CA ALA A 134 -3.05 9.77 -1.36
C ALA A 134 -2.05 10.95 -1.30
N MET A 135 -2.48 12.14 -0.85
CA MET A 135 -1.56 13.22 -0.50
C MET A 135 -0.94 12.87 0.85
N ARG A 136 0.26 12.27 0.78
CA ARG A 136 1.35 12.46 1.73
C ARG A 136 0.88 12.72 3.17
N MET A 137 0.45 11.68 3.89
CA MET A 137 0.36 11.71 5.35
C MET A 137 1.78 11.73 5.94
N LYS A 138 2.55 12.79 5.68
CA LYS A 138 3.62 13.19 6.59
C LYS A 138 2.92 13.76 7.80
N LEU A 139 2.78 12.95 8.84
CA LEU A 139 2.60 13.46 10.19
C LEU A 139 3.84 14.31 10.48
N GLU A 140 3.72 15.64 10.39
CA GLU A 140 4.74 16.49 11.00
C GLU A 140 4.65 16.32 12.52
N PRO A 141 5.80 16.22 13.22
CA PRO A 141 5.79 16.11 14.67
C PRO A 141 5.14 17.37 15.26
N LEU A 142 4.23 17.17 16.21
CA LEU A 142 3.81 18.24 17.11
C LEU A 142 5.07 18.70 17.87
N SER A 143 5.36 20.00 17.76
CA SER A 143 6.48 20.71 18.38
C SER A 143 6.69 20.35 19.85
#